data_AF-A0A6J8BL66-F1
#
_entry.id   AF-A0A6J8BL66-F1
#
_cell.length_a   1.000
_cell.length_b   1.000
_cell.length_c   1.000
_cell.angle_alpha   90.00
_cell.angle_beta   90.00
_cell.angle_gamma   90.00
#
_symmetry.space_group_name_H-M   'P 1'
#
loop_
_entity.id
_entity.type
_entity.pdbx_description
1 polymer ?
#
loop_
_entity_poly.entity_id
_entity_poly.type
_entity_poly.pdbx_seq_one_letter_code
_entity_poly.pdbx_strand_id
1 'polypeptide(L)'
;MDSMTKALSETKRAIKQRLYNERRKQQNLQKDNKKENRRNYMNNYRKRIRADLTSTPKSDEGIPFSNRMDKARSIKKLKQALPITPNKRAAVLSAYVDCNRILKSPGVKKFHDSFEESVEKMAIRNIQDVITSVKHKKNGEAKAALNILTSSVSGENKSDRKRATKSLANILGVNSRTLQKGKKK
;
A
#
# COMPACT_ATOMS: atom_id res chain seq x y z
N MET A 1 -18.46 95.64 -26.28
CA MET A 1 -17.16 95.02 -25.92
C MET A 1 -17.32 93.83 -24.96
N ASP A 2 -18.35 93.78 -24.10
CA ASP A 2 -18.45 92.74 -23.04
C ASP A 2 -18.94 91.34 -23.46
N SER A 3 -19.55 91.18 -24.65
CA SER A 3 -20.00 89.84 -25.09
C SER A 3 -18.85 88.96 -25.57
N MET A 4 -17.85 89.55 -26.24
CA MET A 4 -16.66 88.84 -26.72
C MET A 4 -15.79 88.34 -25.56
N THR A 5 -15.64 89.14 -24.51
CA THR A 5 -14.84 88.76 -23.32
C THR A 5 -15.49 87.62 -22.54
N LYS A 6 -16.83 87.61 -22.43
CA LYS A 6 -17.59 86.50 -21.82
C LYS A 6 -17.44 85.21 -22.62
N ALA A 7 -17.62 85.24 -23.94
CA ALA A 7 -17.47 84.07 -24.82
C ALA A 7 -16.04 83.48 -24.77
N LEU A 8 -15.01 84.34 -24.73
CA LEU A 8 -13.62 83.90 -24.54
C LEU A 8 -13.37 83.28 -23.16
N SER A 9 -14.08 83.72 -22.11
CA SER A 9 -13.97 83.13 -20.78
C SER A 9 -14.62 81.74 -20.70
N GLU A 10 -15.75 81.55 -21.37
CA GLU A 10 -16.50 80.29 -21.40
C GLU A 10 -15.76 79.22 -22.19
N THR A 11 -15.21 79.58 -23.36
CA THR A 11 -14.36 78.70 -24.16
C THR A 11 -13.12 78.24 -23.39
N LYS A 12 -12.44 79.15 -22.66
CA LYS A 12 -11.30 78.81 -21.79
C LYS A 12 -11.69 77.83 -20.68
N ARG A 13 -12.87 78.01 -20.05
CA ARG A 13 -13.39 77.08 -19.02
C ARG A 13 -13.71 75.71 -19.62
N ALA A 14 -14.34 75.66 -20.79
CA ALA A 14 -14.65 74.41 -21.49
C ALA A 14 -13.39 73.63 -21.88
N ILE A 15 -12.36 74.32 -22.39
CA ILE A 15 -11.06 73.72 -22.71
C ILE A 15 -10.40 73.15 -21.44
N LYS A 16 -10.39 73.92 -20.34
CA LYS A 16 -9.83 73.47 -19.05
C LYS A 16 -10.55 72.22 -18.51
N GLN A 17 -11.88 72.17 -18.62
CA GLN A 17 -12.67 70.99 -18.22
C GLN A 17 -12.36 69.77 -19.10
N ARG A 18 -12.23 69.95 -20.43
CA ARG A 18 -11.85 68.87 -21.34
C ARG A 18 -10.47 68.29 -20.98
N LEU A 19 -9.46 69.14 -20.82
CA LEU A 19 -8.11 68.73 -20.43
C LEU A 19 -8.08 68.00 -19.07
N TYR A 20 -8.88 68.46 -18.10
CA TYR A 20 -9.01 67.78 -16.82
C TYR A 20 -9.61 66.38 -16.97
N ASN A 21 -10.68 66.25 -17.75
CA ASN A 21 -11.34 64.97 -18.01
C ASN A 21 -10.43 64.00 -18.77
N GLU A 22 -9.66 64.48 -19.75
CA GLU A 22 -8.65 63.69 -20.47
C GLU A 22 -7.55 63.18 -19.55
N ARG A 23 -6.98 64.04 -18.70
CA ARG A 23 -5.97 63.63 -17.70
C ARG A 23 -6.53 62.58 -16.75
N ARG A 24 -7.78 62.75 -16.28
CA ARG A 24 -8.44 61.77 -15.40
C ARG A 24 -8.66 60.44 -16.11
N LYS A 25 -9.09 60.44 -17.38
CA LYS A 25 -9.22 59.22 -18.20
C LYS A 25 -7.88 58.51 -18.36
N GLN A 26 -6.80 59.24 -18.69
CA GLN A 26 -5.46 58.65 -18.83
C GLN A 26 -4.96 58.05 -17.51
N GLN A 27 -5.17 58.72 -16.38
CA GLN A 27 -4.80 58.18 -15.06
C GLN A 27 -5.57 56.91 -14.70
N ASN A 28 -6.87 56.86 -15.00
CA ASN A 28 -7.67 55.66 -14.77
C ASN A 28 -7.19 54.49 -15.65
N LEU A 29 -6.93 54.75 -16.93
CA LEU A 29 -6.40 53.76 -17.86
C LEU A 29 -5.07 53.17 -17.37
N GLN A 30 -4.15 54.01 -16.87
CA GLN A 30 -2.89 53.56 -16.28
C GLN A 30 -3.10 52.69 -15.03
N LYS A 31 -4.05 53.06 -14.15
CA LYS A 31 -4.38 52.28 -12.95
C LYS A 31 -4.94 50.91 -13.32
N ASP A 32 -5.80 50.84 -14.32
CA ASP A 32 -6.42 49.59 -14.75
C ASP A 32 -5.41 48.68 -15.46
N ASN A 33 -4.54 49.22 -16.31
CA ASN A 33 -3.41 48.49 -16.90
C ASN A 33 -2.47 47.91 -15.82
N LYS A 34 -2.17 48.68 -14.75
CA LYS A 34 -1.38 48.18 -13.62
C LYS A 34 -2.06 47.03 -12.89
N LYS A 35 -3.38 47.11 -12.67
CA LYS A 35 -4.17 46.02 -12.05
C LYS A 35 -4.17 44.78 -12.93
N GLU A 36 -4.36 44.95 -14.24
CA GLU A 36 -4.37 43.86 -15.20
C GLU A 36 -3.00 43.16 -15.29
N ASN A 37 -1.92 43.92 -15.38
CA ASN A 37 -0.56 43.38 -15.34
C ASN A 37 -0.29 42.59 -14.05
N ARG A 38 -0.76 43.08 -12.90
CA ARG A 38 -0.64 42.36 -11.62
C ARG A 38 -1.45 41.06 -11.63
N ARG A 39 -2.66 41.06 -12.18
CA ARG A 39 -3.48 39.84 -12.34
C ARG A 39 -2.80 38.83 -13.26
N ASN A 40 -2.27 39.29 -14.39
CA ASN A 40 -1.56 38.44 -15.36
C ASN A 40 -0.29 37.83 -14.75
N TYR A 41 0.50 38.63 -14.03
CA TYR A 41 1.67 38.15 -13.30
C TYR A 41 1.30 37.07 -12.29
N MET A 42 0.28 37.30 -11.46
CA MET A 42 -0.17 36.32 -10.46
C MET A 42 -0.71 35.03 -11.10
N ASN A 43 -1.43 35.15 -12.23
CA ASN A 43 -1.91 34.00 -12.98
C ASN A 43 -0.74 33.18 -13.55
N ASN A 44 0.27 33.83 -14.13
CA ASN A 44 1.45 33.16 -14.67
C ASN A 44 2.29 32.50 -13.55
N TYR A 45 2.47 33.17 -12.41
CA TYR A 45 3.14 32.60 -11.24
C TYR A 45 2.44 31.33 -10.74
N ARG A 46 1.10 31.37 -10.60
CA ARG A 46 0.30 30.19 -10.21
C ARG A 46 0.39 29.07 -11.24
N LYS A 47 0.43 29.38 -12.53
CA LYS A 47 0.60 28.39 -13.60
C LYS A 47 1.97 27.69 -13.50
N ARG A 48 3.05 28.45 -13.27
CA ARG A 48 4.41 27.89 -13.07
C ARG A 48 4.46 26.96 -11.85
N ILE A 49 3.96 27.40 -10.70
CA ILE A 49 3.88 26.55 -9.49
C ILE A 49 3.11 25.25 -9.76
N ARG A 50 1.99 25.30 -10.50
CA ARG A 50 1.24 24.09 -10.85
C ARG A 50 2.04 23.17 -11.77
N ALA A 51 2.79 23.73 -12.73
CA ALA A 51 3.65 22.95 -13.61
C ALA A 51 4.77 22.25 -12.83
N ASP A 52 5.42 22.96 -11.90
CA ASP A 52 6.47 22.42 -11.02
C ASP A 52 5.92 21.35 -10.06
N LEU A 53 4.67 21.47 -9.61
CA LEU A 53 3.98 20.42 -8.84
C LEU A 53 3.64 19.18 -9.67
N THR A 54 3.49 19.32 -10.99
CA THR A 54 3.24 18.18 -11.90
C THR A 54 4.51 17.55 -12.46
N SER A 55 5.66 18.23 -12.42
CA SER A 55 6.95 17.57 -12.57
C SER A 55 7.18 16.72 -11.33
N THR A 56 6.93 15.43 -11.46
CA THR A 56 7.21 14.42 -10.43
C THR A 56 8.62 14.64 -9.87
N PRO A 57 8.79 15.02 -8.60
CA PRO A 57 10.09 14.92 -7.97
C PRO A 57 10.45 13.43 -8.02
N LYS A 58 11.65 13.13 -8.53
CA LYS A 58 12.32 11.87 -8.26
C LYS A 58 12.22 11.67 -6.75
N SER A 59 11.60 10.57 -6.33
CA SER A 59 11.42 10.25 -4.93
C SER A 59 12.78 10.12 -4.28
N ASP A 60 13.26 11.20 -3.66
CA ASP A 60 14.32 11.11 -2.67
C ASP A 60 13.80 10.18 -1.57
N GLU A 61 14.45 9.03 -1.45
CA GLU A 61 14.15 7.99 -0.48
C GLU A 61 14.22 8.56 0.94
N GLY A 62 13.09 9.02 1.49
CA GLY A 62 13.04 9.39 2.91
C GLY A 62 11.97 10.40 3.34
N ILE A 63 11.42 11.22 2.43
CA ILE A 63 10.39 12.21 2.82
C ILE A 63 9.04 11.82 2.20
N PRO A 64 8.10 11.27 2.99
CA PRO A 64 6.87 10.67 2.45
C PRO A 64 5.89 11.68 1.83
N PHE A 65 5.99 12.97 2.17
CA PHE A 65 5.15 14.03 1.59
C PHE A 65 5.89 15.37 1.55
N SER A 66 5.80 16.10 0.43
CA SER A 66 6.45 17.42 0.23
C SER A 66 5.90 18.51 1.17
N ASN A 67 4.59 18.51 1.44
CA ASN A 67 3.97 19.45 2.39
C ASN A 67 2.72 18.86 3.07
N ARG A 68 2.17 19.59 4.07
CA ARG A 68 0.97 19.18 4.83
C ARG A 68 -0.26 19.01 3.95
N MET A 69 -0.41 19.84 2.92
CA MET A 69 -1.56 19.80 2.01
C MET A 69 -1.53 18.58 1.11
N ASP A 70 -0.35 18.15 0.67
CA ASP A 70 -0.15 16.96 -0.14
C ASP A 70 -0.49 15.71 0.67
N LYS A 71 -0.04 15.64 1.93
CA LYS A 71 -0.46 14.58 2.87
C LYS A 71 -1.99 14.54 3.00
N ALA A 72 -2.64 15.69 3.20
CA ALA A 72 -4.09 15.76 3.33
C ALA A 72 -4.82 15.30 2.05
N ARG A 73 -4.34 15.72 0.87
CA ARG A 73 -4.89 15.30 -0.43
C ARG A 73 -4.72 13.79 -0.65
N SER A 74 -3.56 13.24 -0.34
CA SER A 74 -3.28 11.80 -0.46
C SER A 74 -4.18 10.99 0.46
N ILE A 75 -4.35 11.41 1.73
CA ILE A 75 -5.29 10.77 2.66
C ILE A 75 -6.72 10.85 2.12
N LYS A 76 -7.14 11.98 1.54
CA LYS A 76 -8.49 12.12 0.95
C LYS A 76 -8.69 11.17 -0.22
N LYS A 77 -7.72 11.06 -1.13
CA LYS A 77 -7.75 10.10 -2.25
C LYS A 77 -7.82 8.66 -1.76
N LEU A 78 -7.00 8.31 -0.76
CA LEU A 78 -7.02 6.97 -0.15
C LEU A 78 -8.39 6.64 0.46
N LYS A 79 -9.00 7.58 1.21
CA LYS A 79 -10.34 7.41 1.76
C LYS A 79 -11.42 7.22 0.68
N GLN A 80 -11.29 7.88 -0.46
CA GLN A 80 -12.21 7.76 -1.60
C GLN A 80 -12.05 6.42 -2.35
N ALA A 81 -10.82 5.90 -2.42
CA ALA A 81 -10.54 4.61 -3.05
C ALA A 81 -10.98 3.41 -2.18
N LEU A 82 -11.10 3.60 -0.86
CA LEU A 82 -11.52 2.56 0.06
C LEU A 82 -13.04 2.29 -0.02
N PRO A 83 -13.49 1.07 0.34
CA PRO A 83 -14.91 0.76 0.46
C PRO A 83 -15.65 1.76 1.35
N ILE A 84 -16.91 2.05 0.98
CA ILE A 84 -17.78 2.99 1.70
C ILE A 84 -18.13 2.44 3.09
N THR A 85 -18.40 1.14 3.19
CA THR A 85 -18.81 0.51 4.45
C THR A 85 -17.63 0.32 5.42
N PRO A 86 -17.83 0.59 6.72
CA PRO A 86 -16.75 0.58 7.72
C PRO A 86 -16.10 -0.81 7.85
N ASN A 87 -16.89 -1.89 7.80
CA ASN A 87 -16.38 -3.26 7.94
C ASN A 87 -15.46 -3.64 6.77
N LYS A 88 -15.88 -3.36 5.52
CA LYS A 88 -15.05 -3.65 4.34
C LYS A 88 -13.79 -2.78 4.31
N ARG A 89 -13.90 -1.52 4.76
CA ARG A 89 -12.76 -0.61 4.89
C ARG A 89 -11.73 -1.13 5.89
N ALA A 90 -12.19 -1.59 7.06
CA ALA A 90 -11.33 -2.16 8.07
C ALA A 90 -10.59 -3.41 7.56
N ALA A 91 -11.30 -4.31 6.87
CA ALA A 91 -10.71 -5.52 6.29
C ALA A 91 -9.61 -5.22 5.25
N VAL A 92 -9.82 -4.22 4.38
CA VAL A 92 -8.79 -3.81 3.40
C VAL A 92 -7.57 -3.20 4.08
N LEU A 93 -7.79 -2.36 5.10
CA LEU A 93 -6.70 -1.74 5.85
C LEU A 93 -5.91 -2.75 6.69
N SER A 94 -6.58 -3.72 7.33
CA SER A 94 -5.90 -4.79 8.07
C SER A 94 -5.06 -5.65 7.14
N ALA A 95 -5.62 -6.09 6.01
CA ALA A 95 -4.89 -6.86 5.01
C ALA A 95 -3.66 -6.10 4.49
N TYR A 96 -3.80 -4.79 4.23
CA TYR A 96 -2.66 -3.96 3.80
C TYR A 96 -1.57 -3.84 4.87
N VAL A 97 -1.94 -3.67 6.14
CA VAL A 97 -1.01 -3.60 7.27
C VAL A 97 -0.31 -4.93 7.48
N ASP A 98 -1.02 -6.05 7.34
CA ASP A 98 -0.46 -7.38 7.51
C ASP A 98 0.52 -7.73 6.38
N CYS A 99 0.20 -7.39 5.12
CA CYS A 99 1.10 -7.60 3.99
C CYS A 99 2.36 -6.71 4.02
N ASN A 100 2.28 -5.49 4.56
CA ASN A 100 3.38 -4.52 4.57
C ASN A 100 4.08 -4.38 5.92
N ARG A 101 3.70 -5.19 6.91
CA ARG A 101 4.48 -5.31 8.14
C ARG A 101 5.79 -6.00 7.79
N ILE A 102 6.83 -5.19 7.60
CA ILE A 102 8.20 -5.70 7.67
C ILE A 102 8.32 -6.33 9.06
N LEU A 103 8.38 -7.66 9.11
CA LEU A 103 8.53 -8.42 10.33
C LEU A 103 9.90 -8.07 10.93
N LYS A 104 9.91 -7.10 11.85
CA LYS A 104 11.13 -6.52 12.40
C LYS A 104 11.90 -7.48 13.32
N SER A 105 11.31 -8.61 13.70
CA SER A 105 11.97 -9.60 14.55
C SER A 105 12.46 -10.81 13.73
N PRO A 106 13.74 -11.22 13.89
CA PRO A 106 14.29 -12.41 13.24
C PRO A 106 13.49 -13.70 13.53
N GLY A 107 12.85 -13.78 14.69
CA GLY A 107 12.01 -14.93 15.07
C GLY A 107 10.71 -15.04 14.27
N VAL A 108 10.07 -13.91 13.93
CA VAL A 108 8.79 -13.92 13.19
C VAL A 108 9.03 -14.05 11.68
N LYS A 109 10.15 -13.53 11.15
CA LYS A 109 10.55 -13.75 9.76
C LYS A 109 10.81 -15.24 9.47
N LYS A 110 11.53 -15.94 10.35
CA LYS A 110 11.72 -17.40 10.27
C LYS A 110 10.41 -18.18 10.35
N PHE A 111 9.42 -17.67 11.08
CA PHE A 111 8.08 -18.27 11.18
C PHE A 111 7.24 -18.06 9.91
N HIS A 112 7.36 -16.90 9.25
CA HIS A 112 6.62 -16.60 8.02
C HIS A 112 7.22 -17.31 6.79
N ASP A 113 8.55 -17.44 6.72
CA ASP A 113 9.22 -18.21 5.66
C ASP A 113 8.87 -19.72 5.74
N SER A 114 8.52 -20.22 6.93
CA SER A 114 7.99 -21.58 7.12
C SER A 114 6.51 -21.76 6.76
N PHE A 115 5.79 -20.69 6.38
CA PHE A 115 4.38 -20.75 5.96
C PHE A 115 4.19 -20.83 4.44
N GLU A 116 5.26 -20.85 3.63
CA GLU A 116 5.16 -21.24 2.21
C GLU A 116 4.78 -22.72 2.03
N GLU A 117 4.92 -23.53 3.08
CA GLU A 117 4.41 -24.89 3.11
C GLU A 117 2.99 -24.92 3.69
N SER A 118 2.05 -25.50 2.94
CA SER A 118 0.69 -25.72 3.42
C SER A 118 0.69 -26.44 4.78
N VAL A 119 -0.30 -26.15 5.63
CA VAL A 119 -0.47 -26.80 6.95
C VAL A 119 -0.37 -28.32 6.84
N GLU A 120 -0.87 -28.89 5.74
CA GLU A 120 -0.76 -30.30 5.39
C GLU A 120 0.70 -30.78 5.23
N LYS A 121 1.56 -30.03 4.54
CA LYS A 121 2.99 -30.36 4.40
C LYS A 121 3.73 -30.30 5.73
N MET A 122 3.39 -29.31 6.57
CA MET A 122 3.95 -29.19 7.92
C MET A 122 3.55 -30.36 8.80
N ALA A 123 2.28 -30.78 8.74
CA ALA A 123 1.80 -31.97 9.44
C ALA A 123 2.50 -33.25 8.94
N ILE A 124 2.68 -33.40 7.62
CA ILE A 124 3.42 -34.52 7.01
C ILE A 124 4.87 -34.56 7.51
N ARG A 125 5.58 -33.42 7.56
CA ARG A 125 6.95 -33.35 8.08
C ARG A 125 7.03 -33.71 9.56
N ASN A 126 6.13 -33.20 10.39
CA ASN A 126 6.09 -33.57 11.80
C ASN A 126 5.90 -35.09 11.99
N ILE A 127 5.05 -35.71 11.18
CA ILE A 127 4.86 -37.17 11.20
C ILE A 127 6.14 -37.90 10.76
N GLN A 128 6.84 -37.40 9.74
CA GLN A 128 8.14 -37.94 9.30
C GLN A 128 9.20 -37.87 10.41
N ASP A 129 9.28 -36.74 11.13
CA ASP A 129 10.26 -36.53 12.20
C ASP A 129 10.01 -37.47 13.40
N VAL A 130 8.74 -37.67 13.76
CA VAL A 130 8.37 -38.63 14.81
C VAL A 130 8.68 -40.07 14.35
N ILE A 131 8.38 -40.44 13.10
CA ILE A 131 8.71 -41.77 12.57
C ILE A 131 10.22 -42.01 12.56
N THR A 132 11.01 -41.04 12.09
CA THR A 132 12.48 -41.17 12.02
C THR A 132 13.11 -41.26 13.41
N SER A 133 12.68 -40.43 14.36
CA SER A 133 13.20 -40.44 15.74
C SER A 133 12.90 -41.73 16.50
N VAL A 134 11.80 -42.42 16.17
CA VAL A 134 11.40 -43.68 16.81
C VAL A 134 11.99 -44.90 16.09
N LYS A 135 12.10 -44.86 14.75
CA LYS A 135 12.54 -45.98 13.91
C LYS A 135 13.92 -46.54 14.27
N HIS A 136 14.86 -45.69 14.65
CA HIS A 136 16.24 -46.11 14.94
C HIS A 136 16.40 -46.70 16.35
N LYS A 137 15.38 -46.60 17.21
CA LYS A 137 15.39 -47.15 18.56
C LYS A 137 15.08 -48.65 18.53
N LYS A 138 15.91 -49.46 19.21
CA LYS A 138 15.81 -50.93 19.20
C LYS A 138 14.93 -51.52 20.32
N ASN A 139 14.34 -50.69 21.20
CA ASN A 139 13.49 -51.14 22.30
C ASN A 139 12.08 -51.57 21.84
N GLY A 140 11.43 -52.42 22.64
CA GLY A 140 10.07 -52.93 22.35
C GLY A 140 9.02 -51.83 22.29
N GLU A 141 9.14 -50.83 23.15
CA GLU A 141 8.23 -49.68 23.23
C GLU A 141 8.28 -48.78 21.98
N ALA A 142 9.47 -48.47 21.46
CA ALA A 142 9.56 -47.70 20.20
C ALA A 142 8.93 -48.46 19.02
N LYS A 143 9.07 -49.80 19.00
CA LYS A 143 8.42 -50.62 17.97
C LYS A 143 6.90 -50.61 18.11
N ALA A 144 6.38 -50.65 19.34
CA ALA A 144 4.95 -50.52 19.61
C ALA A 144 4.44 -49.13 19.20
N ALA A 145 5.15 -48.07 19.57
CA ALA A 145 4.84 -46.69 19.19
C ALA A 145 4.84 -46.50 17.67
N LEU A 146 5.82 -47.04 16.95
CA LEU A 146 5.86 -46.98 15.49
C LEU A 146 4.65 -47.70 14.86
N ASN A 147 4.25 -48.85 15.41
CA ASN A 147 3.07 -49.58 14.92
C ASN A 147 1.78 -48.76 15.16
N ILE A 148 1.62 -48.17 16.35
CA ILE A 148 0.46 -47.34 16.70
C ILE A 148 0.39 -46.12 15.79
N LEU A 149 1.50 -45.40 15.64
CA LEU A 149 1.59 -44.22 14.76
C LEU A 149 1.26 -44.58 13.31
N THR A 150 1.79 -45.70 12.81
CA THR A 150 1.52 -46.16 11.44
C THR A 150 0.03 -46.45 11.27
N SER A 151 -0.62 -47.15 12.22
CA SER A 151 -2.06 -47.44 12.14
C SER A 151 -2.94 -46.21 12.31
N SER A 152 -2.56 -45.28 13.19
CA SER A 152 -3.32 -44.05 13.43
C SER A 152 -3.32 -43.13 12.21
N VAL A 153 -2.19 -43.05 11.50
CA VAL A 153 -2.07 -42.21 10.30
C VAL A 153 -2.63 -42.90 9.06
N SER A 154 -2.58 -44.24 8.95
CA SER A 154 -3.15 -44.95 7.80
C SER A 154 -4.66 -45.22 7.91
N GLY A 155 -5.26 -45.10 9.09
CA GLY A 155 -6.68 -45.42 9.31
C GLY A 155 -7.04 -46.90 9.14
N GLU A 156 -6.04 -47.77 8.90
CA GLU A 156 -6.21 -49.19 8.63
C GLU A 156 -5.78 -50.03 9.84
N ASN A 157 -6.66 -50.94 10.27
CA ASN A 157 -6.35 -51.95 11.28
C ASN A 157 -5.46 -53.07 10.69
N LYS A 158 -4.80 -53.83 11.58
CA LYS A 158 -3.69 -54.77 11.32
C LYS A 158 -3.86 -55.78 10.18
N SER A 159 -5.05 -55.98 9.63
CA SER A 159 -5.35 -56.94 8.54
C SER A 159 -4.68 -56.57 7.22
N ASP A 160 -4.64 -55.28 6.84
CA ASP A 160 -4.15 -54.82 5.53
C ASP A 160 -2.82 -54.03 5.60
N ARG A 161 -2.01 -54.33 6.62
CA ARG A 161 -0.76 -53.64 6.94
C ARG A 161 0.17 -53.42 5.74
N LYS A 162 0.25 -54.33 4.77
CA LYS A 162 1.12 -54.19 3.60
C LYS A 162 0.65 -53.10 2.63
N ARG A 163 -0.67 -52.93 2.47
CA ARG A 163 -1.26 -51.87 1.64
C ARG A 163 -1.20 -50.53 2.38
N ALA A 164 -1.58 -50.52 3.66
CA ALA A 164 -1.45 -49.37 4.56
C ALA A 164 -0.04 -48.76 4.55
N THR A 165 0.98 -49.61 4.77
CA THR A 165 2.38 -49.16 4.83
C THR A 165 2.89 -48.65 3.49
N LYS A 166 2.38 -49.15 2.36
CA LYS A 166 2.76 -48.68 1.03
C LYS A 166 2.07 -47.37 0.68
N SER A 167 0.79 -47.23 1.00
CA SER A 167 0.03 -46.00 0.82
C SER A 167 0.61 -44.86 1.67
N LEU A 168 0.86 -45.13 2.95
CA LEU A 168 1.44 -44.17 3.89
C LEU A 168 2.88 -43.79 3.52
N ALA A 169 3.67 -44.74 3.04
CA ALA A 169 5.00 -44.46 2.48
C ALA A 169 4.95 -43.47 1.31
N ASN A 170 3.96 -43.61 0.43
CA ASN A 170 3.77 -42.71 -0.71
C ASN A 170 3.32 -41.32 -0.27
N ILE A 171 2.37 -41.22 0.66
CA ILE A 171 1.87 -39.94 1.21
C ILE A 171 2.99 -39.19 1.94
N LEU A 172 3.80 -39.92 2.69
CA LEU A 172 4.91 -39.36 3.46
C LEU A 172 6.21 -39.28 2.66
N GLY A 173 6.26 -39.67 1.37
CA GLY A 173 7.49 -39.63 0.58
C GLY A 173 8.68 -40.42 1.15
N VAL A 174 8.42 -41.45 1.99
CA VAL A 174 9.46 -42.26 2.64
C VAL A 174 9.44 -43.70 2.12
N ASN A 175 10.57 -44.39 2.14
CA ASN A 175 10.65 -45.77 1.65
C ASN A 175 9.79 -46.71 2.53
N SER A 176 8.91 -47.52 1.94
CA SER A 176 8.02 -48.45 2.67
C SER A 176 8.75 -49.42 3.61
N ARG A 177 10.03 -49.74 3.35
CA ARG A 177 10.88 -50.52 4.26
C ARG A 177 11.15 -49.82 5.60
N THR A 178 11.02 -48.50 5.65
CA THR A 178 11.16 -47.71 6.89
C THR A 178 10.00 -47.93 7.85
N LEU A 179 8.84 -48.30 7.32
CA LEU A 179 7.60 -48.61 8.05
C LEU A 179 7.42 -50.13 8.22
N GLN A 180 8.02 -50.93 7.34
CA GLN A 180 8.08 -52.38 7.45
C GLN A 180 9.25 -52.84 8.30
N LYS A 181 9.13 -52.76 9.64
CA LYS A 181 9.82 -53.71 10.52
C LYS A 181 9.22 -53.79 11.91
N GLY A 182 8.80 -55.01 12.23
CA GLY A 182 8.32 -55.45 13.52
C GLY A 182 7.81 -56.88 13.40
N LYS A 183 8.65 -57.81 12.92
CA LYS A 183 8.37 -59.24 13.11
C LYS A 183 8.57 -59.54 14.60
N LYS A 184 7.57 -60.17 15.23
CA LYS A 184 7.71 -60.75 16.56
C LYS A 184 8.89 -61.73 16.53
N LYS A 185 9.82 -61.59 17.48
CA LYS A 185 10.49 -62.77 18.03
C LYS A 185 9.55 -63.31 19.09
#